data_AF-A0A2E5CAL9-F1
#
_entry.id   AF-A0A2E5CAL9-F1
#
_cell.length_a   1.000
_cell.length_b   1.000
_cell.length_c   1.000
_cell.angle_alpha   90.00
_cell.angle_beta   90.00
_cell.angle_gamma   90.00
#
_symmetry.space_group_name_H-M   'P 1'
#
loop_
_entity.id
_entity.type
_entity.pdbx_description
1 polymer ?
#
loop_
_entity_poly.entity_id
_entity_poly.type
_entity_poly.pdbx_seq_one_letter_code
_entity_poly.pdbx_strand_id
1 'polypeptide(L)'
;MKVLTIFFIILFASGCKYQKELDKLDSLELDRIYLENEANTGLDAVKQEAIKKYFSNVKNLAHRLQNDNRFSRNFHRKYFAYFSDDLCSKYILDIKSWKNILNSCEVSGFFLCAEEAKYYQEILQLVRLELTDLEVESLMENSACKEKLSELEVINE
;
A
#
# COMPACT_ATOMS: atom_id res chain seq x y z
N MET A 1 -33.01 29.69 -18.15
CA MET A 1 -32.49 28.42 -17.60
C MET A 1 -31.54 27.76 -18.61
N LYS A 2 -30.30 28.27 -18.79
CA LYS A 2 -29.28 27.63 -19.65
C LYS A 2 -27.85 27.70 -19.06
N VAL A 3 -27.69 28.37 -17.92
CA VAL A 3 -26.38 28.57 -17.25
C VAL A 3 -26.10 27.47 -16.22
N LEU A 4 -27.13 26.74 -15.76
CA LEU A 4 -27.00 25.66 -14.78
C LEU A 4 -26.37 24.37 -15.34
N THR A 5 -26.45 24.15 -16.66
CA THR A 5 -25.97 22.89 -17.28
C THR A 5 -24.46 22.85 -17.47
N ILE A 6 -23.78 24.00 -17.53
CA ILE A 6 -22.32 24.08 -17.73
C ILE A 6 -21.57 23.76 -16.43
N PHE A 7 -22.19 24.00 -15.26
CA PHE A 7 -21.56 23.74 -13.96
C PHE A 7 -21.40 22.24 -13.66
N PHE A 8 -22.25 21.38 -14.22
CA PHE A 8 -22.18 19.93 -13.99
C PHE A 8 -21.03 19.25 -14.74
N ILE A 9 -20.62 19.77 -15.91
CA ILE A 9 -19.59 19.12 -16.74
C ILE A 9 -18.18 19.32 -16.14
N ILE A 10 -17.95 20.43 -15.43
CA ILE A 10 -16.64 20.73 -14.82
C ILE A 10 -16.33 19.79 -13.64
N LEU A 11 -17.36 19.23 -12.97
CA LEU A 11 -17.18 18.29 -11.86
C LEU A 11 -16.69 16.90 -12.29
N PHE A 12 -16.98 16.48 -13.53
CA PHE A 12 -16.53 15.18 -14.05
C PHE A 12 -15.06 15.16 -14.48
N ALA A 13 -14.51 16.30 -14.91
CA ALA A 13 -13.11 16.38 -15.36
C ALA A 13 -12.08 16.16 -14.22
N SER A 14 -12.45 16.46 -12.98
CA SER A 14 -11.62 16.17 -11.80
C SER A 14 -11.53 14.67 -11.45
N GLY A 15 -12.44 13.84 -11.96
CA GLY A 15 -12.48 12.39 -11.69
C GLY A 15 -11.42 11.59 -12.46
N CYS A 16 -11.18 11.92 -13.73
CA CYS A 16 -10.30 11.13 -14.61
C CYS A 16 -8.81 11.16 -14.23
N LYS A 17 -8.32 12.26 -13.63
CA LYS A 17 -6.91 12.33 -13.18
C LYS A 17 -6.68 11.44 -11.95
N TYR A 18 -7.71 11.24 -11.14
CA TYR A 18 -7.65 10.43 -9.93
C TYR A 18 -7.79 8.94 -10.22
N GLN A 19 -8.59 8.56 -11.22
CA GLN A 19 -8.64 7.18 -11.71
C GLN A 19 -7.22 6.70 -12.05
N LYS A 20 -6.46 7.49 -12.82
CA LYS A 20 -5.05 7.18 -13.13
C LYS A 20 -4.11 7.09 -11.91
N GLU A 21 -4.46 7.72 -10.78
CA GLU A 21 -3.69 7.61 -9.54
C GLU A 21 -4.07 6.37 -8.71
N LEU A 22 -5.35 5.96 -8.76
CA LEU A 22 -5.81 4.65 -8.25
C LEU A 22 -5.30 3.50 -9.14
N ASP A 23 -5.26 3.67 -10.46
CA ASP A 23 -4.73 2.65 -11.38
C ASP A 23 -3.22 2.39 -11.13
N LYS A 24 -2.49 3.32 -10.49
CA LYS A 24 -1.13 3.07 -9.99
C LYS A 24 -1.11 2.24 -8.70
N LEU A 25 -2.12 2.39 -7.84
CA LEU A 25 -2.34 1.53 -6.68
C LEU A 25 -2.71 0.10 -7.08
N ASP A 26 -3.42 -0.10 -8.19
CA ASP A 26 -3.78 -1.44 -8.69
C ASP A 26 -2.55 -2.29 -9.06
N SER A 27 -1.41 -1.66 -9.37
CA SER A 27 -0.16 -2.40 -9.60
C SER A 27 0.43 -3.04 -8.34
N LEU A 28 0.11 -2.52 -7.13
CA LEU A 28 0.58 -3.09 -5.87
C LEU A 28 -0.04 -4.44 -5.56
N GLU A 29 -1.32 -4.63 -5.93
CA GLU A 29 -1.97 -5.91 -5.70
C GLU A 29 -1.32 -7.02 -6.53
N LEU A 30 -1.06 -6.76 -7.81
CA LEU A 30 -0.38 -7.71 -8.69
C LEU A 30 1.07 -7.99 -8.23
N ASP A 31 1.79 -6.95 -7.83
CA ASP A 31 3.16 -7.07 -7.33
C ASP A 31 3.18 -7.87 -6.00
N ARG A 32 2.23 -7.61 -5.09
CA ARG A 32 2.06 -8.38 -3.84
C ARG A 32 1.78 -9.86 -4.15
N ILE A 33 0.79 -10.16 -5.00
CA ILE A 33 0.43 -11.54 -5.36
C ILE A 33 1.64 -12.28 -5.91
N TYR A 34 2.39 -11.64 -6.82
CA TYR A 34 3.60 -12.22 -7.37
C TYR A 34 4.63 -12.51 -6.27
N LEU A 35 4.90 -11.55 -5.38
CA LEU A 35 5.88 -11.69 -4.31
C LEU A 35 5.50 -12.73 -3.25
N GLU A 36 4.21 -12.89 -2.94
CA GLU A 36 3.73 -13.95 -2.04
C GLU A 36 3.90 -15.34 -2.68
N ASN A 37 3.56 -15.49 -3.97
CA ASN A 37 3.73 -16.74 -4.69
C ASN A 37 5.20 -17.14 -4.86
N GLU A 38 6.07 -16.16 -5.10
CA GLU A 38 7.50 -16.35 -5.31
C GLU A 38 8.32 -16.20 -4.01
N ALA A 39 7.69 -16.10 -2.84
CA ALA A 39 8.40 -15.79 -1.60
C ALA A 39 9.54 -16.79 -1.30
N ASN A 40 9.32 -18.08 -1.58
CA ASN A 40 10.26 -19.17 -1.27
C ASN A 40 11.26 -19.47 -2.40
N THR A 41 11.21 -18.76 -3.52
CA THR A 41 12.15 -18.96 -4.64
C THR A 41 13.42 -18.13 -4.46
N GLY A 42 14.51 -18.54 -5.12
CA GLY A 42 15.77 -17.82 -5.08
C GLY A 42 15.65 -16.40 -5.65
N LEU A 43 16.60 -15.53 -5.30
CA LEU A 43 16.64 -14.17 -5.86
C LEU A 43 17.15 -14.22 -7.31
N ASP A 44 16.27 -13.93 -8.26
CA ASP A 44 16.60 -13.69 -9.66
C ASP A 44 16.32 -12.23 -10.06
N ALA A 45 16.66 -11.87 -11.29
CA ALA A 45 16.50 -10.49 -11.76
C ALA A 45 15.02 -10.04 -11.81
N VAL A 46 14.09 -10.96 -12.07
CA VAL A 46 12.66 -10.66 -12.17
C VAL A 46 12.09 -10.39 -10.77
N LYS A 47 12.41 -11.27 -9.81
CA LYS A 47 12.05 -11.12 -8.41
C LYS A 47 12.68 -9.87 -7.80
N GLN A 48 13.94 -9.57 -8.13
CA GLN A 48 14.61 -8.35 -7.64
C GLN A 48 13.91 -7.07 -8.13
N GLU A 49 13.49 -7.01 -9.40
CA GLU A 49 12.74 -5.86 -9.92
C GLU A 49 11.34 -5.77 -9.30
N ALA A 50 10.66 -6.90 -9.09
CA ALA A 50 9.35 -6.93 -8.42
C ALA A 50 9.43 -6.45 -6.96
N ILE A 51 10.44 -6.89 -6.21
CA ILE A 51 10.73 -6.43 -4.84
C ILE A 51 10.91 -4.92 -4.86
N LYS A 52 11.82 -4.41 -5.71
CA LYS A 52 12.09 -2.97 -5.81
C LYS A 52 10.83 -2.19 -6.12
N LYS A 53 10.04 -2.62 -7.11
CA LYS A 53 8.82 -1.95 -7.53
C LYS A 53 7.78 -1.91 -6.41
N TYR A 54 7.51 -3.06 -5.77
CA TYR A 54 6.54 -3.16 -4.67
C TYR A 54 6.92 -2.23 -3.51
N PHE A 55 8.11 -2.40 -2.92
CA PHE A 55 8.51 -1.63 -1.74
C PHE A 55 8.71 -0.15 -2.03
N SER A 56 9.19 0.21 -3.23
CA SER A 56 9.25 1.62 -3.65
C SER A 56 7.86 2.25 -3.75
N ASN A 57 6.87 1.52 -4.27
CA ASN A 57 5.50 2.01 -4.35
C ASN A 57 4.87 2.17 -2.98
N VAL A 58 5.06 1.23 -2.06
CA VAL A 58 4.61 1.36 -0.66
C VAL A 58 5.22 2.61 -0.02
N LYS A 59 6.55 2.77 -0.11
CA LYS A 59 7.24 3.96 0.43
C LYS A 59 6.71 5.26 -0.17
N ASN A 60 6.54 5.30 -1.49
CA ASN A 60 6.05 6.49 -2.19
C ASN A 60 4.63 6.85 -1.77
N LEU A 61 3.76 5.86 -1.55
CA LEU A 61 2.40 6.10 -1.05
C LEU A 61 2.41 6.62 0.38
N ALA A 62 3.20 6.01 1.27
CA ALA A 62 3.37 6.49 2.64
C ALA A 62 3.85 7.95 2.66
N HIS A 63 4.89 8.25 1.87
CA HIS A 63 5.41 9.61 1.74
C HIS A 63 4.37 10.60 1.20
N ARG A 64 3.54 10.21 0.22
CA ARG A 64 2.47 11.07 -0.31
C ARG A 64 1.35 11.28 0.70
N LEU A 65 0.98 10.25 1.45
CA LEU A 65 -0.03 10.37 2.50
C LEU A 65 0.42 11.39 3.55
N GLN A 66 1.69 11.35 3.96
CA GLN A 66 2.26 12.27 4.93
C GLN A 66 2.48 13.70 4.39
N ASN A 67 2.99 13.85 3.17
CA ASN A 67 3.53 15.13 2.69
C ASN A 67 2.67 15.84 1.63
N ASP A 68 1.69 15.16 1.03
CA ASP A 68 0.77 15.74 0.04
C ASP A 68 -0.63 15.90 0.62
N ASN A 69 -0.90 17.09 1.17
CA ASN A 69 -2.20 17.47 1.76
C ASN A 69 -3.40 17.21 0.82
N ARG A 70 -3.21 17.32 -0.49
CA ARG A 70 -4.28 17.06 -1.46
C ARG A 70 -4.52 15.56 -1.58
N PHE A 71 -3.46 14.77 -1.63
CA PHE A 71 -3.56 13.31 -1.64
C PHE A 71 -4.19 12.79 -0.35
N SER A 72 -3.66 13.17 0.82
CA SER A 72 -4.20 12.78 2.13
C SER A 72 -5.69 13.09 2.27
N ARG A 73 -6.10 14.34 2.01
CA ARG A 73 -7.53 14.72 2.10
C ARG A 73 -8.42 13.88 1.18
N ASN A 74 -7.93 13.52 0.00
CA ASN A 74 -8.69 12.67 -0.91
C ASN A 74 -8.72 11.22 -0.48
N PHE A 75 -7.62 10.70 0.06
CA PHE A 75 -7.54 9.37 0.67
C PHE A 75 -8.60 9.23 1.77
N HIS A 76 -8.59 10.11 2.78
CA HIS A 76 -9.55 10.05 3.89
C HIS A 76 -11.00 10.19 3.43
N ARG A 77 -11.28 11.13 2.52
CA ARG A 77 -12.64 11.31 1.98
C ARG A 77 -13.18 10.06 1.28
N LYS A 78 -12.29 9.24 0.72
CA LYS A 78 -12.64 8.07 -0.09
C LYS A 78 -12.41 6.75 0.63
N TYR A 79 -11.89 6.79 1.86
CA TYR A 79 -11.47 5.61 2.60
C TYR A 79 -12.53 4.51 2.62
N PHE A 80 -13.69 4.79 3.22
CA PHE A 80 -14.77 3.81 3.38
C PHE A 80 -15.43 3.38 2.06
N ALA A 81 -15.26 4.14 0.98
CA ALA A 81 -15.85 3.81 -0.31
C ALA A 81 -14.97 2.85 -1.13
N TYR A 82 -13.66 2.78 -0.86
CA TYR A 82 -12.71 2.08 -1.71
C TYR A 82 -11.70 1.19 -0.96
N PHE A 83 -11.49 1.43 0.33
CA PHE A 83 -10.36 0.87 1.07
C PHE A 83 -10.75 0.09 2.35
N SER A 84 -11.89 0.36 2.99
CA SER A 84 -12.23 -0.22 4.31
C SER A 84 -12.14 -1.75 4.38
N ASP A 85 -12.68 -2.44 3.38
CA ASP A 85 -12.94 -3.88 3.51
C ASP A 85 -11.72 -4.73 3.09
N ASP A 86 -10.93 -4.24 2.14
CA ASP A 86 -9.94 -5.04 1.40
C ASP A 86 -8.52 -4.44 1.38
N LEU A 87 -8.24 -3.35 2.11
CA LEU A 87 -6.94 -2.67 1.99
C LEU A 87 -5.76 -3.59 2.37
N CYS A 88 -5.87 -4.35 3.45
CA CYS A 88 -4.84 -5.31 3.84
C CYS A 88 -4.68 -6.47 2.86
N SER A 89 -5.79 -7.02 2.36
CA SER A 89 -5.76 -8.18 1.46
C SER A 89 -5.21 -7.80 0.08
N LYS A 90 -5.52 -6.59 -0.41
CA LYS A 90 -5.06 -6.10 -1.71
C LYS A 90 -3.63 -5.62 -1.67
N TYR A 91 -3.25 -4.82 -0.67
CA TYR A 91 -2.04 -4.01 -0.77
C TYR A 91 -0.92 -4.41 0.19
N ILE A 92 -1.22 -5.08 1.30
CA ILE A 92 -0.22 -5.39 2.34
C ILE A 92 0.32 -6.80 2.13
N LEU A 93 1.65 -6.94 2.12
CA LEU A 93 2.36 -8.20 2.07
C LEU A 93 2.37 -8.86 3.45
N ASP A 94 2.15 -10.17 3.54
CA ASP A 94 2.17 -10.86 4.83
C ASP A 94 3.59 -11.00 5.44
N ILE A 95 3.64 -11.17 6.76
CA ILE A 95 4.89 -11.28 7.54
C ILE A 95 5.78 -12.42 7.07
N LYS A 96 5.19 -13.55 6.66
CA LYS A 96 5.94 -14.76 6.27
C LYS A 96 6.60 -14.54 4.91
N SER A 97 5.85 -14.04 3.94
CA SER A 97 6.36 -13.69 2.62
C SER A 97 7.43 -12.61 2.70
N TRP A 98 7.22 -11.58 3.52
CA TRP A 98 8.21 -10.54 3.74
C TRP A 98 9.51 -11.08 4.34
N LYS A 99 9.46 -11.91 5.39
CA LYS A 99 10.65 -12.56 5.97
C LYS A 99 11.37 -13.46 4.97
N ASN A 100 10.62 -14.22 4.17
CA ASN A 100 11.19 -15.06 3.13
C ASN A 100 11.90 -14.24 2.04
N ILE A 101 11.32 -13.11 1.65
CA ILE A 101 11.96 -12.16 0.74
C ILE A 101 13.26 -11.65 1.35
N LEU A 102 13.24 -11.17 2.60
CA LEU A 102 14.46 -10.70 3.28
C LEU A 102 15.56 -11.77 3.33
N ASN A 103 15.20 -13.01 3.65
CA ASN A 103 16.14 -14.13 3.64
C ASN A 103 16.71 -14.39 2.25
N SER A 104 15.89 -14.28 1.19
CA SER A 104 16.38 -14.42 -0.20
C SER A 104 17.29 -13.27 -0.64
N CYS A 105 17.16 -12.11 0.01
CA CYS A 105 17.95 -10.92 -0.27
C CYS A 105 19.34 -10.93 0.40
N GLU A 106 19.56 -11.81 1.38
CA GLU A 106 20.83 -11.93 2.09
C GLU A 106 21.65 -13.10 1.53
N VAL A 107 22.73 -12.77 0.81
CA VAL A 107 23.65 -13.75 0.23
C VAL A 107 25.05 -13.48 0.76
N SER A 108 25.62 -14.43 1.50
CA SER A 108 26.96 -14.34 2.08
C SER A 108 27.20 -13.06 2.91
N GLY A 109 26.17 -12.61 3.66
CA GLY A 109 26.21 -11.40 4.49
C GLY A 109 26.02 -10.08 3.73
N PHE A 110 25.83 -10.12 2.40
CA PHE A 110 25.47 -8.96 1.61
C PHE A 110 23.97 -8.91 1.38
N PHE A 111 23.37 -7.73 1.56
CA PHE A 111 21.98 -7.49 1.22
C PHE A 111 21.86 -6.93 -0.20
N LEU A 112 21.13 -7.64 -1.06
CA LEU A 112 21.09 -7.39 -2.51
C LEU A 112 19.79 -6.72 -3.00
N CYS A 113 18.78 -6.64 -2.16
CA CYS A 113 17.48 -6.08 -2.51
C CYS A 113 17.38 -4.58 -2.24
N ALA A 114 16.25 -4.01 -2.65
CA ALA A 114 15.88 -2.64 -2.35
C ALA A 114 15.87 -2.39 -0.83
N GLU A 115 16.45 -1.28 -0.38
CA GLU A 115 16.60 -0.96 1.04
C GLU A 115 15.25 -0.78 1.74
N GLU A 116 14.25 -0.30 1.00
CA GLU A 116 12.86 -0.17 1.46
C GLU A 116 12.25 -1.50 1.91
N ALA A 117 12.73 -2.64 1.41
CA ALA A 117 12.29 -3.95 1.86
C ALA A 117 12.66 -4.20 3.33
N LYS A 118 13.80 -3.67 3.81
CA LYS A 118 14.19 -3.80 5.23
C LYS A 118 13.28 -3.01 6.14
N TYR A 119 12.89 -1.82 5.70
CA TYR A 119 12.12 -0.86 6.50
C TYR A 119 10.60 -0.97 6.31
N TYR A 120 10.12 -2.14 5.87
CA TYR A 120 8.73 -2.29 5.48
C TYR A 120 7.77 -2.04 6.66
N GLN A 121 8.07 -2.59 7.84
CA GLN A 121 7.27 -2.39 9.05
C GLN A 121 7.22 -0.90 9.43
N GLU A 122 8.37 -0.23 9.43
CA GLU A 122 8.46 1.20 9.77
C GLU A 122 7.69 2.07 8.77
N ILE A 123 7.72 1.74 7.48
CA ILE A 123 6.92 2.42 6.46
C ILE A 123 5.42 2.23 6.73
N LEU A 124 4.98 1.02 7.08
CA LEU A 124 3.57 0.77 7.42
C LEU A 124 3.15 1.49 8.72
N GLN A 125 4.02 1.57 9.72
CA GLN A 125 3.78 2.35 10.94
C GLN A 125 3.59 3.83 10.63
N LEU A 126 4.38 4.40 9.71
CA LEU A 126 4.17 5.78 9.25
C LEU A 126 2.80 5.94 8.59
N VAL A 127 2.35 4.98 7.79
CA VAL A 127 0.99 5.01 7.20
C VAL A 127 -0.07 4.99 8.31
N ARG A 128 0.07 4.13 9.32
CA ARG A 128 -0.85 4.08 10.47
C ARG A 128 -0.96 5.44 11.15
N LEU A 129 0.14 6.15 11.38
CA LEU A 129 0.10 7.44 12.07
C LEU A 129 -0.74 8.51 11.33
N GLU A 130 -0.88 8.36 10.01
CA GLU A 130 -1.71 9.27 9.20
C GLU A 130 -3.19 8.87 9.16
N LEU A 131 -3.55 7.64 9.58
CA LEU A 131 -4.95 7.20 9.63
C LEU A 131 -5.69 7.78 10.83
N THR A 132 -6.96 8.12 10.62
CA THR A 132 -7.88 8.51 11.68
C THR A 132 -8.32 7.30 12.52
N ASP A 133 -8.79 7.55 13.74
CA ASP A 133 -9.23 6.48 14.64
C ASP A 133 -10.34 5.61 14.02
N LEU A 134 -11.31 6.24 13.32
CA LEU A 134 -12.39 5.52 12.62
C LEU A 134 -11.87 4.63 11.49
N GLU A 135 -10.85 5.07 10.75
CA GLU A 135 -10.25 4.28 9.67
C GLU A 135 -9.50 3.07 10.24
N VAL A 136 -8.82 3.26 11.37
CA VAL A 136 -8.11 2.19 12.09
C VAL A 136 -9.10 1.19 12.68
N GLU A 137 -10.16 1.65 13.34
CA GLU A 137 -11.23 0.79 13.86
C GLU A 137 -11.81 -0.09 12.75
N SER A 138 -12.07 0.49 11.57
CA SER A 138 -12.54 -0.25 10.41
C SER A 138 -11.57 -1.32 9.91
N LEU A 139 -10.25 -1.08 9.97
CA LEU A 139 -9.26 -2.13 9.66
C LEU A 139 -9.28 -3.26 10.70
N MET A 140 -9.50 -2.90 11.97
CA MET A 140 -9.48 -3.84 13.09
C MET A 140 -10.76 -4.69 13.18
N GLU A 141 -11.88 -4.22 12.61
CA GLU A 141 -13.10 -5.02 12.47
C GLU A 141 -12.92 -6.20 11.50
N ASN A 142 -12.04 -6.06 10.49
CA ASN A 142 -11.68 -7.16 9.60
C ASN A 142 -10.62 -8.04 10.26
N SER A 143 -10.99 -9.27 10.64
CA SER A 143 -10.11 -10.21 11.34
C SER A 143 -8.82 -10.52 10.59
N ALA A 144 -8.87 -10.67 9.26
CA ALA A 144 -7.68 -10.97 8.45
C ALA A 144 -6.74 -9.75 8.36
N CYS A 145 -7.30 -8.55 8.29
CA CYS A 145 -6.51 -7.31 8.27
C CYS A 145 -5.86 -7.06 9.63
N LYS A 146 -6.63 -7.24 10.70
CA LYS A 146 -6.15 -7.20 12.08
C LYS A 146 -4.98 -8.15 12.31
N GLU A 147 -5.14 -9.43 11.99
CA GLU A 147 -4.08 -10.45 12.14
C GLU A 147 -2.81 -10.02 11.40
N LYS A 148 -2.94 -9.62 10.13
CA LYS A 148 -1.81 -9.19 9.30
C LYS A 148 -1.08 -7.97 9.86
N LEU A 149 -1.81 -6.95 10.33
CA LEU A 149 -1.22 -5.73 10.90
C LEU A 149 -0.58 -5.96 12.27
N SER A 150 -1.13 -6.86 13.08
CA SER A 150 -0.56 -7.27 14.37
C SER A 150 0.72 -8.09 14.17
N GLU A 151 0.74 -9.05 13.25
CA GLU A 151 1.93 -9.83 12.93
C GLU A 151 3.08 -8.98 12.36
N LEU A 152 2.73 -7.92 11.64
CA LEU A 152 3.68 -6.93 11.13
C LEU A 152 4.06 -5.86 12.17
N GLU A 153 3.54 -5.93 13.40
CA GLU A 153 3.80 -4.96 14.48
C GLU A 153 3.46 -3.51 14.09
N VAL A 154 2.47 -3.33 13.21
CA VAL A 154 1.98 -2.02 12.75
C VAL A 154 0.95 -1.45 13.73
N ILE A 155 0.17 -2.34 14.34
CA ILE A 155 -0.79 -2.02 15.39
C ILE A 155 -0.49 -2.92 16.57
N ASN A 156 -0.20 -2.30 17.72
CA ASN A 156 -0.06 -2.98 19.00
C ASN A 156 -1.36 -2.79 19.77
N GLU A 157 -1.95 -3.89 20.24
CA GLU A 157 -3.09 -3.86 21.18
C GLU A 157 -2.64 -3.45 22.59
#